data_AF-A0AAP9CGE5-F1
#
_entry.id   AF-A0AAP9CGE5-F1
#
_cell.length_a   1.000
_cell.length_b   1.000
_cell.length_c   1.000
_cell.angle_alpha   90.00
_cell.angle_beta   90.00
_cell.angle_gamma   90.00
#
_symmetry.space_group_name_H-M   'P 1'
#
loop_
_entity.id
_entity.type
_entity.pdbx_description
1 polymer ?
#
loop_
_entity_poly.entity_id
_entity_poly.type
_entity_poly.pdbx_seq_one_letter_code
_entity_poly.pdbx_strand_id
1 'polypeptide(L)'
;MFIKFTMIVCKITIFYMLGTFVLSASFNSYCDSTFCYKEYDQEFDSGSIKSISFKKQEITDKGIEQAKREYSGSYLDSILGGYPSYDLDFVIVDENRAIDFKNVIFDGVEAEISVFTLNERSAQLVEIKDFQMGPFGGLPKLLNFIFPFPVINTFSISLRERFIDKLKQKDRLKITLVSYDDRKFVLEMDNFIKKYDF
;
A
#
# COMPACT_ATOMS: atom_id res chain seq x y z
N MET A 1 34.69 39.47 -11.28
CA MET A 1 34.96 38.43 -10.27
C MET A 1 33.71 37.98 -9.51
N PHE A 2 32.75 38.89 -9.25
CA PHE A 2 31.51 38.59 -8.49
C PHE A 2 30.52 37.62 -9.17
N ILE A 3 30.40 37.64 -10.50
CA ILE A 3 29.43 36.81 -11.26
C ILE A 3 29.74 35.31 -11.16
N LYS A 4 31.03 34.94 -11.13
CA LYS A 4 31.44 33.53 -10.97
C LYS A 4 31.12 33.00 -9.58
N PHE A 5 31.20 33.85 -8.56
CA PHE A 5 30.90 33.46 -7.17
C PHE A 5 29.39 33.27 -6.95
N THR A 6 28.55 34.12 -7.54
CA THR A 6 27.08 34.00 -7.47
C THR A 6 26.57 32.73 -8.15
N MET A 7 27.13 32.35 -9.30
CA MET A 7 26.78 31.09 -9.98
C MET A 7 27.16 29.84 -9.18
N ILE A 8 28.30 29.84 -8.50
CA ILE A 8 28.73 28.70 -7.67
C ILE A 8 27.82 28.56 -6.45
N VAL A 9 27.50 29.67 -5.78
CA VAL A 9 26.58 29.67 -4.64
C VAL A 9 25.18 29.20 -5.06
N CYS A 10 24.65 29.67 -6.20
CA CYS A 10 23.37 29.20 -6.76
C CYS A 10 23.37 27.70 -7.09
N LYS A 11 24.46 27.17 -7.67
CA LYS A 11 24.55 25.73 -7.98
C LYS A 11 24.56 24.87 -6.72
N ILE A 12 25.23 25.31 -5.67
CA ILE A 12 25.27 24.61 -4.39
C ILE A 12 23.90 24.69 -3.69
N THR A 13 23.21 25.83 -3.74
CA THR A 13 21.85 25.94 -3.16
C THR A 13 20.82 25.12 -3.93
N ILE A 14 20.89 25.05 -5.26
CA ILE A 14 20.04 24.17 -6.08
C ILE A 14 20.29 22.69 -5.72
N PHE A 15 21.55 22.30 -5.51
CA PHE A 15 21.89 20.94 -5.07
C PHE A 15 21.42 20.64 -3.64
N TYR A 16 21.45 21.61 -2.72
CA TYR A 16 20.92 21.45 -1.37
C TYR A 16 19.38 21.37 -1.34
N MET A 17 18.68 22.15 -2.16
CA MET A 17 17.22 22.09 -2.29
C MET A 17 16.76 20.82 -3.01
N LEU A 18 17.54 20.30 -3.96
CA LEU A 18 17.32 18.96 -4.54
C LEU A 18 17.67 17.85 -3.55
N GLY A 19 18.64 18.04 -2.66
CA GLY A 19 19.05 17.08 -1.64
C GLY A 19 18.04 16.91 -0.50
N THR A 20 17.23 17.93 -0.21
CA THR A 20 16.12 17.84 0.75
C THR A 20 14.86 17.17 0.19
N PHE A 21 14.79 16.91 -1.12
CA PHE A 21 13.68 16.21 -1.77
C PHE A 21 13.79 14.67 -1.73
N VAL A 22 14.80 14.11 -1.04
CA VAL A 22 15.22 12.71 -1.19
C VAL A 22 14.85 11.81 0.01
N LEU A 23 14.06 12.28 0.98
CA LEU A 23 13.70 11.47 2.16
C LEU A 23 12.19 11.29 2.39
N SER A 24 11.37 11.22 1.33
CA SER A 24 9.95 10.91 1.50
C SER A 24 9.64 9.41 1.58
N ALA A 25 10.61 8.54 1.28
CA ALA A 25 10.45 7.09 1.32
C ALA A 25 11.23 6.46 2.49
N SER A 26 10.56 5.62 3.27
CA SER A 26 11.09 4.87 4.40
C SER A 26 10.99 3.37 4.13
N PHE A 27 11.95 2.60 4.64
CA PHE A 27 11.94 1.15 4.56
C PHE A 27 12.45 0.57 5.87
N ASN A 28 11.66 -0.30 6.48
CA ASN A 28 11.96 -0.90 7.78
C ASN A 28 11.70 -2.40 7.75
N SER A 29 12.48 -3.16 8.52
CA SER A 29 12.20 -4.56 8.80
C SER A 29 12.50 -4.87 10.26
N TYR A 30 11.58 -5.55 10.91
CA TYR A 30 11.65 -5.88 12.33
C TYR A 30 10.81 -7.11 12.63
N CYS A 31 11.04 -7.77 13.76
CA CYS A 31 10.22 -8.88 14.21
C CYS A 31 9.79 -8.69 15.66
N ASP A 32 8.57 -9.09 15.96
CA ASP A 32 8.12 -9.39 17.32
C ASP A 32 8.23 -10.90 17.59
N SER A 33 7.63 -11.39 18.68
CA SER A 33 7.70 -12.81 19.02
C SER A 33 6.92 -13.74 18.09
N THR A 34 5.95 -13.21 17.35
CA THR A 34 4.93 -13.94 16.61
C THR A 34 5.03 -13.65 15.10
N PHE A 35 5.48 -12.46 14.72
CA PHE A 35 5.56 -12.01 13.35
C PHE A 35 6.87 -11.28 13.03
N CYS A 36 7.30 -11.43 11.79
CA CYS A 36 8.27 -10.55 11.15
C CYS A 36 7.56 -9.63 10.16
N TYR A 37 8.01 -8.39 10.10
CA TYR A 37 7.44 -7.35 9.26
C TYR A 37 8.50 -6.75 8.36
N LYS A 38 8.05 -6.34 7.19
CA LYS A 38 8.79 -5.54 6.24
C LYS A 38 7.85 -4.46 5.75
N GLU A 39 8.24 -3.21 5.90
CA GLU A 39 7.38 -2.05 5.68
C GLU A 39 8.10 -1.07 4.76
N TYR A 40 7.34 -0.50 3.82
CA TYR A 40 7.77 0.56 2.94
C TYR A 40 6.74 1.67 2.98
N ASP A 41 7.16 2.89 3.28
CA ASP A 41 6.29 4.06 3.28
C ASP A 41 6.84 5.05 2.27
N GLN A 42 5.96 5.74 1.55
CA GLN A 42 6.36 6.86 0.72
C GLN A 42 5.33 7.97 0.74
N GLU A 43 5.78 9.19 1.05
CA GLU A 43 4.99 10.41 0.90
C GLU A 43 5.25 11.09 -0.46
N PHE A 44 4.22 11.77 -0.97
CA PHE A 44 4.25 12.51 -2.23
C PHE A 44 3.82 13.96 -2.02
N ASP A 45 4.63 14.88 -2.55
CA ASP A 45 4.37 16.32 -2.42
C ASP A 45 3.26 16.81 -3.37
N SER A 46 2.88 16.02 -4.37
CA SER A 46 1.94 16.42 -5.43
C SER A 46 0.94 15.32 -5.76
N GLY A 47 -0.21 15.73 -6.31
CA GLY A 47 -1.34 14.84 -6.59
C GLY A 47 -2.24 14.61 -5.37
N SER A 48 -3.36 13.91 -5.59
CA SER A 48 -4.34 13.61 -4.54
C SER A 48 -3.93 12.43 -3.67
N ILE A 49 -3.09 11.51 -4.17
CA ILE A 49 -2.47 10.46 -3.35
C ILE A 49 -1.29 11.11 -2.61
N LYS A 50 -1.39 11.17 -1.28
CA LYS A 50 -0.41 11.82 -0.41
C LYS A 50 0.63 10.87 0.14
N SER A 51 0.25 9.62 0.36
CA SER A 51 1.22 8.59 0.70
C SER A 51 0.72 7.19 0.37
N ILE A 52 1.67 6.26 0.33
CA ILE A 52 1.40 4.83 0.39
C ILE A 52 2.17 4.20 1.55
N SER A 53 1.63 3.11 2.09
CA SER A 53 2.33 2.19 2.98
C SER A 53 2.16 0.78 2.47
N PHE A 54 3.25 0.03 2.35
CA PHE A 54 3.24 -1.37 1.93
C PHE A 54 3.87 -2.23 2.99
N LYS A 55 3.09 -3.19 3.50
CA LYS A 55 3.46 -4.05 4.61
C LYS A 55 3.42 -5.49 4.20
N LYS A 56 4.53 -6.20 4.39
CA LYS A 56 4.57 -7.67 4.43
C LYS A 56 4.61 -8.11 5.88
N GLN A 57 3.85 -9.13 6.21
CA GLN A 57 3.86 -9.81 7.50
C GLN A 57 4.07 -11.31 7.28
N GLU A 58 5.04 -11.87 7.98
CA GLU A 58 5.37 -13.29 8.02
C GLU A 58 5.20 -13.81 9.44
N ILE A 59 4.66 -15.03 9.59
CA ILE A 59 4.56 -15.67 10.90
C ILE A 59 5.92 -16.29 11.27
N THR A 60 6.38 -16.08 12.50
CA THR A 60 7.61 -16.70 13.02
C THR A 60 7.36 -18.14 13.43
N ASP A 61 8.42 -18.94 13.59
CA ASP A 61 8.32 -20.30 14.13
C ASP A 61 7.58 -20.33 15.48
N LYS A 62 7.86 -19.36 16.35
CA LYS A 62 7.19 -19.24 17.64
C LYS A 62 5.70 -18.90 17.46
N GLY A 63 5.35 -18.06 16.49
CA GLY A 63 3.96 -17.79 16.12
C GLY A 63 3.25 -19.02 15.57
N ILE A 64 3.92 -19.82 14.74
CA ILE A 64 3.40 -21.11 14.24
C ILE A 64 3.12 -22.06 15.41
N GLU A 65 4.07 -22.22 16.33
CA GLU A 65 3.89 -23.09 17.51
C GLU A 65 2.83 -22.56 18.49
N GLN A 66 2.60 -21.26 18.53
CA GLN A 66 1.46 -20.70 19.25
C GLN A 66 0.15 -21.04 18.56
N ALA A 67 0.04 -20.80 17.24
CA ALA A 67 -1.16 -21.12 16.47
C ALA A 67 -1.52 -22.62 16.56
N LYS A 68 -0.54 -23.52 16.52
CA LYS A 68 -0.74 -24.98 16.71
C LYS A 68 -1.25 -25.37 18.10
N ARG A 69 -0.98 -24.56 19.13
CA ARG A 69 -1.48 -24.79 20.49
C ARG A 69 -2.91 -24.31 20.68
N GLU A 70 -3.28 -23.26 19.95
CA GLU A 70 -4.60 -22.63 20.04
C GLU A 70 -5.63 -23.25 19.07
N TYR A 71 -5.17 -23.70 17.90
CA TYR A 71 -6.01 -24.12 16.79
C TYR A 71 -5.57 -25.47 16.21
N SER A 72 -6.49 -26.15 15.52
CA SER A 72 -6.21 -27.43 14.86
C SER A 72 -7.07 -27.62 13.61
N GLY A 73 -6.70 -28.61 12.79
CA GLY A 73 -7.42 -28.97 11.57
C GLY A 73 -7.43 -27.84 10.53
N SER A 74 -8.49 -27.82 9.71
CA SER A 74 -8.58 -26.90 8.57
C SER A 74 -8.46 -25.42 8.93
N TYR A 75 -8.87 -25.03 10.16
CA TYR A 75 -8.77 -23.65 10.60
C TYR A 75 -7.31 -23.20 10.81
N LEU A 76 -6.47 -24.08 11.39
CA LEU A 76 -5.03 -23.83 11.50
C LEU A 76 -4.39 -23.73 10.11
N ASP A 77 -4.75 -24.64 9.20
CA ASP A 77 -4.23 -24.63 7.83
C ASP A 77 -4.58 -23.32 7.11
N SER A 78 -5.80 -22.81 7.29
CA SER A 78 -6.23 -21.51 6.74
C SER A 78 -5.44 -20.34 7.32
N ILE A 79 -5.19 -20.32 8.64
CA ILE A 79 -4.36 -19.28 9.26
C ILE A 79 -2.95 -19.29 8.69
N LEU A 80 -2.29 -20.46 8.67
CA LEU A 80 -0.91 -20.57 8.21
C LEU A 80 -0.80 -20.28 6.71
N GLY A 81 -1.75 -20.75 5.89
CA GLY A 81 -1.81 -20.46 4.46
C GLY A 81 -2.10 -18.99 4.13
N GLY A 82 -2.57 -18.21 5.11
CA GLY A 82 -2.75 -16.77 5.01
C GLY A 82 -1.44 -15.99 4.90
N TYR A 83 -0.32 -16.56 5.37
CA TYR A 83 0.98 -15.88 5.42
C TYR A 83 1.98 -16.41 4.35
N PRO A 84 2.90 -15.56 3.82
CA PRO A 84 3.01 -14.12 4.09
C PRO A 84 1.77 -13.35 3.60
N SER A 85 1.36 -12.37 4.41
CA SER A 85 0.29 -11.45 4.04
C SER A 85 0.88 -10.11 3.64
N TYR A 86 0.29 -9.49 2.61
CA TYR A 86 0.72 -8.22 2.09
C TYR A 86 -0.44 -7.24 2.10
N ASP A 87 -0.21 -6.02 2.58
CA ASP A 87 -1.18 -4.94 2.58
C ASP A 87 -0.57 -3.70 1.94
N LEU A 88 -1.34 -3.04 1.07
CA LEU A 88 -1.02 -1.76 0.45
C LEU A 88 -2.08 -0.74 0.83
N ASP A 89 -1.67 0.26 1.59
CA ASP A 89 -2.50 1.37 2.04
C ASP A 89 -2.20 2.63 1.24
N PHE A 90 -3.24 3.39 0.95
CA PHE A 90 -3.18 4.70 0.31
C PHE A 90 -3.80 5.74 1.24
N VAL A 91 -3.12 6.88 1.35
CA VAL A 91 -3.71 8.10 1.93
C VAL A 91 -4.02 9.05 0.79
N ILE A 92 -5.29 9.41 0.65
CA ILE A 92 -5.81 10.24 -0.43
C ILE A 92 -6.48 11.47 0.16
N VAL A 93 -6.05 12.64 -0.28
CA VAL A 93 -6.64 13.93 0.07
C VAL A 93 -7.05 14.61 -1.22
N ASP A 94 -8.35 14.64 -1.46
CA ASP A 94 -8.93 15.22 -2.67
C ASP A 94 -10.08 16.15 -2.28
N GLU A 95 -9.73 17.42 -2.15
CA GLU A 95 -10.64 18.47 -1.70
C GLU A 95 -11.28 18.12 -0.35
N ASN A 96 -12.60 18.26 -0.25
CA ASN A 96 -13.39 18.18 0.96
C ASN A 96 -14.47 17.10 0.89
N ARG A 97 -14.20 16.01 0.17
CA ARG A 97 -15.16 14.89 0.00
C ARG A 97 -14.60 13.58 0.48
N ALA A 98 -15.48 12.76 1.04
CA ALA A 98 -15.19 11.35 1.25
C ALA A 98 -15.12 10.65 -0.12
N ILE A 99 -14.17 9.73 -0.28
CA ILE A 99 -13.97 8.94 -1.49
C ILE A 99 -13.98 7.47 -1.10
N ASP A 100 -14.64 6.67 -1.93
CA ASP A 100 -14.57 5.22 -1.90
C ASP A 100 -14.34 4.71 -3.34
N PHE A 101 -13.79 3.51 -3.45
CA PHE A 101 -13.29 2.94 -4.70
C PHE A 101 -14.11 1.74 -5.12
N LYS A 102 -14.45 1.70 -6.40
CA LYS A 102 -15.14 0.56 -7.02
C LYS A 102 -14.19 -0.37 -7.77
N ASN A 103 -12.97 0.09 -8.09
CA ASN A 103 -11.99 -0.71 -8.80
C ASN A 103 -10.56 -0.25 -8.55
N VAL A 104 -9.61 -1.18 -8.70
CA VAL A 104 -8.17 -0.94 -8.72
C VAL A 104 -7.59 -1.64 -9.95
N ILE A 105 -6.75 -0.92 -10.69
CA ILE A 105 -6.07 -1.44 -11.88
C ILE A 105 -4.57 -1.38 -11.63
N PHE A 106 -3.91 -2.52 -11.74
CA PHE A 106 -2.45 -2.64 -11.75
C PHE A 106 -1.99 -2.69 -13.22
N ASP A 107 -1.57 -1.56 -13.77
CA ASP A 107 -1.24 -1.44 -15.18
C ASP A 107 -0.13 -2.43 -15.58
N GLY A 108 -0.37 -3.21 -16.63
CA GLY A 108 0.58 -4.18 -17.16
C GLY A 108 0.61 -5.53 -16.45
N VAL A 109 -0.24 -5.76 -15.44
CA VAL A 109 -0.40 -7.06 -14.77
C VAL A 109 -1.87 -7.47 -14.75
N GLU A 110 -2.18 -8.67 -15.24
CA GLU A 110 -3.51 -9.25 -15.08
C GLU A 110 -3.72 -9.71 -13.62
N ALA A 111 -4.77 -9.20 -13.01
CA ALA A 111 -5.05 -9.33 -11.59
C ALA A 111 -6.49 -9.77 -11.35
N GLU A 112 -6.67 -10.85 -10.58
CA GLU A 112 -8.00 -11.28 -10.14
C GLU A 112 -8.39 -10.66 -8.78
N ILE A 113 -9.44 -9.85 -8.79
CA ILE A 113 -10.03 -9.28 -7.58
C ILE A 113 -10.88 -10.31 -6.82
N SER A 114 -10.82 -10.24 -5.50
CA SER A 114 -11.70 -10.97 -4.57
C SER A 114 -12.74 -10.01 -3.98
N VAL A 115 -14.01 -10.42 -3.97
CA VAL A 115 -15.13 -9.59 -3.51
C VAL A 115 -15.86 -10.32 -2.38
N PHE A 116 -15.36 -10.15 -1.15
CA PHE A 116 -15.99 -10.66 0.06
C PHE A 116 -15.56 -9.82 1.28
N THR A 117 -16.25 -9.99 2.41
CA THR A 117 -15.90 -9.34 3.68
C THR A 117 -14.98 -10.24 4.48
N LEU A 118 -13.86 -9.70 4.96
CA LEU A 118 -12.98 -10.36 5.92
C LEU A 118 -13.60 -10.26 7.33
N ASN A 119 -14.40 -11.24 7.71
CA ASN A 119 -14.94 -11.36 9.07
C ASN A 119 -13.89 -11.93 10.03
N GLU A 120 -13.13 -12.92 9.57
CA GLU A 120 -12.00 -13.54 10.29
C GLU A 120 -10.75 -13.41 9.43
N ARG A 121 -10.15 -12.23 9.44
CA ARG A 121 -9.04 -11.86 8.54
C ARG A 121 -7.94 -12.93 8.49
N SER A 122 -7.48 -13.42 9.64
CA SER A 122 -6.38 -14.40 9.70
C SER A 122 -6.66 -15.69 8.91
N ALA A 123 -7.89 -16.22 8.97
CA ALA A 123 -8.25 -17.46 8.28
C ALA A 123 -8.68 -17.22 6.82
N GLN A 124 -9.19 -16.04 6.49
CA GLN A 124 -9.74 -15.74 5.18
C GLN A 124 -8.72 -15.12 4.21
N LEU A 125 -7.54 -14.70 4.70
CA LEU A 125 -6.45 -14.22 3.83
C LEU A 125 -6.06 -15.23 2.74
N VAL A 126 -6.16 -16.52 3.02
CA VAL A 126 -5.85 -17.59 2.04
C VAL A 126 -6.85 -17.65 0.88
N GLU A 127 -8.08 -17.16 1.09
CA GLU A 127 -9.15 -17.17 0.09
C GLU A 127 -9.01 -16.04 -0.93
N ILE A 128 -8.16 -15.05 -0.64
CA ILE A 128 -7.87 -13.97 -1.58
C ILE A 128 -7.21 -14.58 -2.81
N LYS A 129 -7.68 -14.14 -3.98
CA LYS A 129 -7.12 -14.48 -5.27
C LYS A 129 -5.79 -13.75 -5.49
N ASP A 130 -5.78 -12.67 -6.26
CA ASP A 130 -4.58 -11.86 -6.43
C ASP A 130 -4.58 -10.70 -5.44
N PHE A 131 -5.74 -10.07 -5.29
CA PHE A 131 -5.94 -9.02 -4.30
C PHE A 131 -7.39 -8.91 -3.85
N GLN A 132 -7.60 -8.20 -2.75
CA GLN A 132 -8.90 -7.82 -2.22
C GLN A 132 -8.83 -6.35 -1.80
N MET A 133 -9.83 -5.57 -2.19
CA MET A 133 -9.98 -4.19 -1.71
C MET A 133 -10.53 -4.21 -0.28
N GLY A 134 -10.15 -3.21 0.52
CA GLY A 134 -10.68 -2.95 1.86
C GLY A 134 -12.21 -2.82 1.85
N PRO A 135 -12.86 -2.70 3.03
CA PRO A 135 -14.30 -2.87 3.16
C PRO A 135 -15.08 -2.04 2.14
N PHE A 136 -15.79 -2.75 1.24
CA PHE A 136 -16.61 -2.15 0.21
C PHE A 136 -17.79 -1.38 0.82
N GLY A 137 -17.94 -0.10 0.47
CA GLY A 137 -19.20 0.62 0.72
C GLY A 137 -19.48 0.94 2.18
N GLY A 138 -18.44 1.16 3.00
CA GLY A 138 -18.57 1.38 4.44
C GLY A 138 -19.44 2.60 4.81
N LEU A 139 -19.47 3.66 3.99
CA LEU A 139 -20.20 4.90 4.34
C LEU A 139 -20.85 5.57 3.12
N PRO A 140 -21.85 4.95 2.45
CA PRO A 140 -22.47 5.52 1.24
C PRO A 140 -23.08 6.90 1.47
N LYS A 141 -23.54 7.15 2.71
CA LYS A 141 -24.12 8.45 3.11
C LYS A 141 -23.11 9.59 3.11
N LEU A 142 -21.83 9.31 3.39
CA LEU A 142 -20.79 10.34 3.45
C LEU A 142 -20.23 10.71 2.08
N LEU A 143 -20.32 9.79 1.10
CA LEU A 143 -19.84 10.04 -0.27
C LEU A 143 -20.55 11.20 -0.97
N ASN A 144 -21.80 11.47 -0.57
CA ASN A 144 -22.59 12.58 -1.10
C ASN A 144 -22.41 13.90 -0.33
N PHE A 145 -21.61 13.91 0.75
CA PHE A 145 -21.43 15.08 1.60
C PHE A 145 -20.17 15.86 1.21
N ILE A 146 -20.29 17.19 1.24
CA ILE A 146 -19.18 18.12 1.05
C ILE A 146 -18.84 18.69 2.43
N PHE A 147 -17.66 18.35 2.93
CA PHE A 147 -17.19 18.79 4.23
C PHE A 147 -16.66 20.24 4.16
N PRO A 148 -16.66 20.98 5.29
CA PRO A 148 -16.09 22.33 5.33
C PRO A 148 -14.54 22.32 5.42
N PHE A 149 -13.93 21.14 5.54
CA PHE A 149 -12.49 20.93 5.66
C PHE A 149 -12.05 19.78 4.74
N PRO A 150 -10.75 19.71 4.38
CA PRO A 150 -10.23 18.60 3.60
C PRO A 150 -10.45 17.25 4.29
N VAL A 151 -10.81 16.24 3.51
CA VAL A 151 -11.06 14.88 4.01
C VAL A 151 -9.87 14.00 3.67
N ILE A 152 -9.31 13.35 4.70
CA ILE A 152 -8.28 12.32 4.54
C ILE A 152 -8.99 10.98 4.36
N ASN A 153 -8.80 10.37 3.21
CA ASN A 153 -9.35 9.07 2.86
C ASN A 153 -8.24 8.03 2.93
N THR A 154 -8.47 6.96 3.68
CA THR A 154 -7.56 5.81 3.72
C THR A 154 -8.19 4.65 2.97
N PHE A 155 -7.44 4.06 2.05
CA PHE A 155 -7.88 2.92 1.25
C PHE A 155 -6.83 1.81 1.30
N SER A 156 -7.27 0.61 1.68
CA SER A 156 -6.39 -0.54 1.89
C SER A 156 -6.64 -1.61 0.84
N ILE A 157 -5.59 -2.33 0.43
CA ILE A 157 -5.67 -3.49 -0.44
C ILE A 157 -4.86 -4.62 0.19
N SER A 158 -5.47 -5.78 0.40
CA SER A 158 -4.74 -6.99 0.76
C SER A 158 -4.35 -7.76 -0.49
N LEU A 159 -3.11 -8.24 -0.56
CA LEU A 159 -2.47 -8.83 -1.73
C LEU A 159 -1.95 -10.23 -1.40
N ARG A 160 -2.00 -11.15 -2.35
CA ARG A 160 -1.39 -12.48 -2.21
C ARG A 160 0.01 -12.52 -2.77
N GLU A 161 0.84 -13.38 -2.20
CA GLU A 161 2.22 -13.63 -2.63
C GLU A 161 2.34 -13.85 -4.14
N ARG A 162 1.50 -14.72 -4.73
CA ARG A 162 1.48 -14.97 -6.17
C ARG A 162 1.30 -13.71 -7.03
N PHE A 163 0.60 -12.71 -6.51
CA PHE A 163 0.41 -11.44 -7.19
C PHE A 163 1.59 -10.50 -6.98
N ILE A 164 2.20 -10.51 -5.78
CA ILE A 164 3.48 -9.84 -5.52
C ILE A 164 4.55 -10.31 -6.50
N ASP A 165 4.64 -11.62 -6.76
CA ASP A 165 5.58 -12.18 -7.74
C ASP A 165 5.37 -11.63 -9.15
N LYS A 166 4.10 -11.48 -9.59
CA LYS A 166 3.78 -10.84 -10.87
C LYS A 166 4.19 -9.36 -10.88
N LEU A 167 3.94 -8.64 -9.79
CA LEU A 167 4.29 -7.23 -9.64
C LEU A 167 5.82 -7.03 -9.67
N LYS A 168 6.60 -7.91 -9.04
CA LYS A 168 8.08 -7.89 -9.05
C LYS A 168 8.69 -7.97 -10.45
N GLN A 169 8.00 -8.58 -11.41
CA GLN A 169 8.50 -8.71 -12.78
C GLN A 169 8.47 -7.39 -13.56
N LYS A 170 7.79 -6.35 -13.04
CA LYS A 170 7.72 -5.04 -13.68
C LYS A 170 8.86 -4.15 -13.21
N ASP A 171 9.35 -3.28 -14.08
CA ASP A 171 10.37 -2.30 -13.69
C ASP A 171 9.77 -1.11 -12.95
N ARG A 172 8.52 -0.77 -13.27
CA ARG A 172 7.76 0.32 -12.65
C ARG A 172 6.38 -0.17 -12.26
N LEU A 173 5.85 0.38 -11.18
CA LEU A 173 4.49 0.16 -10.73
C LEU A 173 3.64 1.33 -11.18
N LYS A 174 2.50 1.02 -11.79
CA LYS A 174 1.46 2.00 -12.07
C LYS A 174 0.14 1.43 -11.59
N ILE A 175 -0.51 2.16 -10.68
CA ILE A 175 -1.73 1.74 -10.00
C ILE A 175 -2.76 2.84 -10.23
N THR A 176 -3.92 2.46 -10.73
CA THR A 176 -5.06 3.36 -10.94
C THR A 176 -6.20 2.95 -10.01
N LEU A 177 -6.53 3.83 -9.07
CA LEU A 177 -7.73 3.70 -8.24
C LEU A 177 -8.90 4.38 -8.95
N VAL A 178 -10.03 3.70 -9.07
CA VAL A 178 -11.25 4.23 -9.71
C VAL A 178 -12.34 4.36 -8.67
N SER A 179 -12.73 5.60 -8.39
CA SER A 179 -13.76 5.91 -7.41
C SER A 179 -15.17 5.56 -7.92
N TYR A 180 -16.14 5.53 -7.01
CA TYR A 180 -17.55 5.30 -7.38
C TYR A 180 -18.12 6.39 -8.30
N ASP A 181 -17.60 7.62 -8.22
CA ASP A 181 -17.93 8.75 -9.10
C ASP A 181 -17.06 8.84 -10.37
N ASP A 182 -16.39 7.74 -10.75
CA ASP A 182 -15.61 7.59 -11.98
C ASP A 182 -14.35 8.47 -12.09
N ARG A 183 -13.93 9.12 -11.00
CA ARG A 183 -12.62 9.77 -10.93
C ARG A 183 -11.51 8.72 -10.86
N LYS A 184 -10.36 9.07 -11.44
CA LYS A 184 -9.18 8.21 -11.50
C LYS A 184 -8.03 8.85 -10.73
N PHE A 185 -7.44 8.06 -9.85
CA PHE A 185 -6.28 8.44 -9.06
C PHE A 185 -5.14 7.54 -9.49
N VAL A 186 -4.15 8.11 -10.18
CA VAL A 186 -3.06 7.37 -10.79
C VAL A 186 -1.79 7.61 -9.99
N LEU A 187 -1.17 6.52 -9.54
CA LEU A 187 0.17 6.52 -8.97
C LEU A 187 1.10 5.79 -9.94
N GLU A 188 2.22 6.41 -10.28
CA GLU A 188 3.28 5.80 -11.09
C GLU A 188 4.63 6.02 -10.40
N MET A 189 5.37 4.94 -10.18
CA MET A 189 6.63 4.97 -9.43
C MET A 189 7.56 3.82 -9.81
N ASP A 190 8.81 3.92 -9.37
CA ASP A 190 9.74 2.81 -9.44
C ASP A 190 9.23 1.63 -8.61
N ASN A 191 9.52 0.42 -9.04
CA ASN A 191 9.02 -0.77 -8.36
C ASN A 191 9.77 -1.04 -7.06
N PHE A 192 9.24 -0.51 -5.95
CA PHE A 192 9.81 -0.72 -4.61
C PHE A 192 9.72 -2.19 -4.17
N ILE A 193 8.69 -2.94 -4.61
CA ILE A 193 8.52 -4.37 -4.31
C ILE A 193 9.73 -5.14 -4.85
N LYS A 194 10.13 -4.86 -6.08
CA LYS A 194 11.34 -5.40 -6.71
C LYS A 194 12.62 -4.87 -6.04
N LYS A 195 12.73 -3.55 -5.83
CA LYS A 195 13.93 -2.89 -5.29
C LYS A 195 14.32 -3.39 -3.91
N TYR A 196 13.34 -3.59 -3.03
CA TYR A 196 13.56 -4.03 -1.65
C TYR A 196 13.33 -5.53 -1.47
N ASP A 197 13.04 -6.27 -2.54
CA ASP A 197 12.78 -7.72 -2.54
C ASP A 197 11.71 -8.16 -1.51
N PHE A 198 10.52 -7.57 -1.62
CA PHE A 198 9.40 -7.85 -0.71
C PHE A 198 8.89 -9.28 -0.78
#